data_AF-A0A346R808-F1
#
_entry.id   AF-A0A346R808-F1
#
_cell.length_a   1.000
_cell.length_b   1.000
_cell.length_c   1.000
_cell.angle_alpha   90.00
_cell.angle_beta   90.00
_cell.angle_gamma   90.00
#
_symmetry.space_group_name_H-M   'P 1'
#
loop_
_entity.id
_entity.type
_entity.pdbx_description
1 polymer ?
#
loop_
_entity_poly.entity_id
_entity_poly.type
_entity_poly.pdbx_seq_one_letter_code
_entity_poly.pdbx_strand_id
1 'polypeptide(L)' 'MTRTLVEFLAAVAFIIGSIFFFYESLMFAGTWLFLIGSILFGIRPAIRLVMEIRLVSIKAPDKIVPEALRGNDD' A
#
# COMPACT_ATOMS: atom_id res chain seq x y z
N MET A 1 0.61 15.06 -10.64
CA MET A 1 -0.77 15.58 -10.45
C MET A 1 -1.84 14.52 -10.73
N THR A 2 -1.69 13.68 -11.75
CA THR A 2 -2.70 12.66 -12.11
C THR A 2 -2.94 11.59 -11.03
N ARG A 3 -1.91 11.16 -10.29
CA ARG A 3 -2.04 10.10 -9.27
C ARG A 3 -2.87 10.51 -8.05
N THR A 4 -2.68 11.72 -7.53
CA THR A 4 -3.47 12.26 -6.41
C THR A 4 -4.94 12.44 -6.76
N LEU A 5 -5.23 12.74 -8.03
CA LEU A 5 -6.61 12.81 -8.53
C LEU A 5 -7.29 11.43 -8.52
N VAL A 6 -6.59 10.38 -8.99
CA VAL A 6 -7.12 9.00 -8.98
C VAL A 6 -7.37 8.52 -7.56
N GLU A 7 -6.44 8.80 -6.64
CA GLU A 7 -6.58 8.45 -5.22
C GLU A 7 -7.75 9.20 -4.57
N PHE A 8 -7.91 10.48 -4.88
CA PHE A 8 -9.02 11.29 -4.39
C PHE A 8 -10.37 10.79 -4.93
N LEU A 9 -10.48 10.52 -6.23
CA LEU A 9 -11.69 9.98 -6.85
C LEU A 9 -12.01 8.58 -6.31
N ALA A 10 -11.01 7.73 -6.07
CA ALA A 10 -11.19 6.43 -5.45
C ALA A 10 -11.72 6.54 -4.02
N ALA A 11 -11.18 7.47 -3.21
CA ALA A 11 -11.67 7.72 -1.86
C ALA A 11 -13.11 8.23 -1.86
N VAL A 12 -13.47 9.13 -2.79
CA VAL A 12 -14.85 9.63 -2.94
C VAL A 12 -15.79 8.50 -3.35
N ALA A 13 -15.42 7.68 -4.33
CA ALA A 13 -16.22 6.53 -4.77
C ALA A 13 -16.42 5.50 -3.63
N PHE A 14 -15.39 5.25 -2.83
CA PHE A 14 -15.46 4.39 -1.65
C PHE A 14 -16.46 4.90 -0.61
N ILE A 15 -16.41 6.21 -0.30
CA ILE A 15 -17.33 6.84 0.65
C ILE A 15 -18.77 6.80 0.13
N ILE A 16 -18.99 7.12 -1.15
CA ILE A 16 -20.32 7.07 -1.77
C ILE A 16 -20.87 5.64 -1.77
N GLY A 17 -20.05 4.65 -2.15
CA GLY A 17 -20.44 3.24 -2.08
C GLY A 17 -20.79 2.79 -0.66
N SER A 18 -20.06 3.29 0.34
CA SER A 18 -20.35 3.05 1.76
C SER A 18 -21.71 3.60 2.18
N ILE A 19 -22.07 4.80 1.69
CA ILE A 19 -23.38 5.43 1.95
C ILE A 19 -24.51 4.67 1.24
N PHE A 20 -24.26 4.08 0.07
CA PHE A 20 -25.28 3.33 -0.66
C PHE A 20 -25.73 2.05 0.06
N PHE A 21 -24.89 1.48 0.95
CA PHE A 21 -25.30 0.34 1.78
C PHE A 21 -26.43 0.65 2.77
N PHE A 22 -26.75 1.93 3.02
CA PHE A 22 -27.89 2.33 3.84
C PHE A 22 -29.24 2.23 3.10
N TYR A 23 -29.22 2.01 1.78
CA TYR A 23 -30.42 1.94 0.96
C TYR A 23 -30.46 0.61 0.20
N GLU A 24 -31.50 -0.18 0.45
CA GLU A 24 -31.62 -1.51 -0.15
C GLU A 24 -31.65 -1.49 -1.69
N SER A 25 -32.29 -0.46 -2.27
CA SER A 25 -32.36 -0.24 -3.72
C SER A 25 -31.04 0.14 -4.38
N LEU A 26 -30.09 0.70 -3.62
CA LEU A 26 -28.78 1.15 -4.11
C LEU A 26 -27.66 0.17 -3.78
N MET A 27 -27.94 -0.88 -3.01
CA MET A 27 -26.93 -1.79 -2.47
C MET A 27 -26.07 -2.45 -3.56
N PHE A 28 -26.68 -2.82 -4.69
CA PHE A 28 -25.93 -3.38 -5.83
C PHE A 28 -24.92 -2.38 -6.41
N ALA A 29 -25.34 -1.15 -6.67
CA ALA A 29 -24.45 -0.08 -7.17
C ALA A 29 -23.39 0.30 -6.11
N GLY A 30 -23.78 0.34 -4.85
CA GLY A 30 -22.91 0.63 -3.71
C GLY A 30 -21.78 -0.37 -3.57
N THR A 31 -22.09 -1.66 -3.74
CA THR A 31 -21.10 -2.75 -3.68
C THR A 31 -20.00 -2.59 -4.72
N TRP A 32 -20.35 -2.25 -5.97
CA TRP A 32 -19.36 -2.04 -7.03
C TRP A 32 -18.51 -0.78 -6.81
N LEU A 33 -19.12 0.33 -6.42
CA LEU A 33 -18.40 1.57 -6.09
C LEU A 33 -17.43 1.37 -4.92
N PHE A 34 -17.89 0.69 -3.87
CA PHE A 34 -17.09 0.36 -2.70
C PHE A 34 -15.92 -0.57 -3.05
N LEU A 35 -16.17 -1.63 -3.83
CA LEU A 35 -15.13 -2.58 -4.24
C LEU A 35 -14.03 -1.90 -5.07
N ILE A 36 -14.42 -1.13 -6.09
CA ILE A 36 -13.47 -0.44 -6.97
C ILE A 36 -12.69 0.62 -6.18
N GLY A 37 -13.38 1.42 -5.36
CA GLY A 37 -12.74 2.40 -4.48
C GLY A 37 -11.72 1.77 -3.54
N SER A 38 -12.06 0.62 -2.92
CA SER A 38 -11.18 -0.13 -2.03
C SER A 38 -9.92 -0.64 -2.71
N ILE A 39 -10.06 -1.24 -3.91
CA ILE A 39 -8.94 -1.77 -4.68
C ILE A 39 -7.99 -0.62 -5.06
N LEU A 40 -8.53 0.47 -5.60
CA LEU A 40 -7.73 1.62 -6.01
C LEU A 40 -6.98 2.26 -4.83
N PHE A 41 -7.62 2.34 -3.66
CA PHE A 41 -6.99 2.86 -2.45
C PHE A 41 -5.90 1.93 -1.91
N GLY A 42 -6.08 0.60 -2.04
CA GLY A 42 -5.18 -0.42 -1.48
C GLY A 42 -3.88 -0.67 -2.27
N ILE A 43 -3.87 -0.44 -3.59
CA ILE A 43 -2.72 -0.82 -4.46
C ILE A 43 -1.41 -0.15 -4.02
N ARG A 44 -1.44 1.15 -3.75
CA ARG A 44 -0.22 1.92 -3.46
C ARG A 44 0.38 1.62 -2.07
N PRO A 45 -0.40 1.58 -0.97
CA PRO A 45 0.11 1.12 0.31
C PRO A 45 0.58 -0.34 0.25
N ALA A 46 -0.10 -1.22 -0.50
CA ALA A 46 0.34 -2.60 -0.66
C ALA A 46 1.71 -2.72 -1.35
N ILE A 47 1.93 -1.98 -2.45
CA ILE A 47 3.23 -1.96 -3.13
C ILE A 47 4.34 -1.44 -2.19
N ARG A 48 4.09 -0.34 -1.48
CA ARG A 48 5.06 0.19 -0.51
C ARG A 48 5.41 -0.82 0.57
N LEU A 49 4.40 -1.46 1.16
CA LEU A 49 4.57 -2.47 2.20
C LEU A 49 5.43 -3.64 1.70
N VAL A 50 5.15 -4.17 0.51
CA VAL A 50 5.94 -5.27 -0.08
C VAL A 50 7.40 -4.86 -0.30
N MET A 51 7.64 -3.62 -0.75
CA MET A 51 9.01 -3.10 -0.93
C MET A 51 9.74 -2.93 0.40
N GLU A 52 9.08 -2.39 1.44
CA GLU A 52 9.66 -2.24 2.77
C GLU A 52 10.05 -3.61 3.37
N ILE A 53 9.17 -4.61 3.26
CA ILE A 53 9.45 -5.97 3.73
C ILE A 53 10.66 -6.57 3.00
N ARG A 54 10.74 -6.42 1.67
CA ARG A 54 11.89 -6.89 0.87
C ARG A 54 13.19 -6.22 1.29
N LEU A 55 13.19 -4.90 1.47
CA LEU A 55 14.37 -4.13 1.85
C LEU A 55 14.87 -4.51 3.26
N VAL A 56 13.96 -4.68 4.21
CA VAL A 56 14.32 -5.17 5.56
C VAL A 56 14.92 -6.57 5.49
N SER A 57 14.37 -7.45 4.65
CA SER A 57 14.89 -8.81 4.47
C SER A 57 16.29 -8.88 3.84
N ILE A 58 16.67 -7.92 2.99
CA ILE A 58 17.98 -7.90 2.33
C ILE A 58 19.07 -7.31 3.24
N LYS A 59 18.71 -6.43 4.19
CA LYS A 59 19.68 -5.71 5.04
C LYS A 59 20.25 -6.53 6.21
N ALA A 60 19.74 -7.73 6.46
CA ALA A 60 20.34 -8.70 7.37
C ALA A 60 21.12 -9.71 6.51
N PRO A 61 22.47 -9.69 6.40
CA PRO A 61 23.44 -9.75 7.50
C PRO A 61 24.78 -8.99 7.25
N ASP A 62 24.81 -7.88 6.51
CA ASP A 62 26.07 -7.25 6.05
C ASP A 62 26.73 -6.29 7.08
N LYS A 63 26.48 -6.50 8.38
CA LYS A 63 27.10 -5.73 9.46
C LYS A 63 27.53 -6.61 10.62
N ILE A 64 28.28 -7.68 10.35
CA ILE A 64 29.11 -8.32 11.39
C ILE A 64 30.45 -8.77 10.78
N VAL A 65 31.17 -7.85 10.14
CA VAL A 65 32.63 -7.98 10.07
C VAL A 65 33.16 -6.87 10.98
N PRO A 66 33.62 -7.20 12.20
CA PRO A 66 34.28 -6.23 13.06
C PRO A 66 35.46 -5.63 12.29
N GLU A 67 35.56 -4.31 12.19
CA GLU A 67 36.70 -3.59 11.61
C GLU A 67 38.05 -4.06 12.24
N ALA A 68 37.98 -4.64 13.43
CA ALA A 68 39.08 -5.29 14.15
C ALA A 68 39.70 -6.52 13.46
N LEU A 69 39.11 -7.05 12.37
CA LEU A 69 39.68 -8.14 11.56
C LEU A 69 40.24 -7.68 10.21
N ARG A 70 40.28 -6.36 9.94
CA ARG A 70 40.62 -5.79 8.62
C ARG A 70 42.10 -5.37 8.46
N GLY A 71 43.03 -5.94 9.20
CA GLY A 71 44.45 -5.76 8.87
C GLY A 71 45.39 -5.93 10.04
N ASN A 72 46.17 -7.01 9.97
CA ASN A 72 47.52 -7.06 10.50
C ASN A 72 48.31 -8.01 9.57
N ASP A 73 48.56 -7.51 8.36
CA ASP A 73 49.27 -8.22 7.28
C ASP A 73 50.60 -7.49 6.97
N ASP A 74 51.22 -6.93 8.01
CA ASP A 74 52.52 -6.22 7.98
C ASP A 74 53.60 -7.03 8.72
#